data_AF-A0A2L2XAE3-F1
#
_entry.id   AF-A0A2L2XAE3-F1
#
_cell.length_a   1.000
_cell.length_b   1.000
_cell.length_c   1.000
_cell.angle_alpha   90.00
_cell.angle_beta   90.00
_cell.angle_gamma   90.00
#
_symmetry.space_group_name_H-M   'P 1'
#
loop_
_entity.id
_entity.type
_entity.pdbx_description
1 polymer ?
#
loop_
_entity_poly.entity_id
_entity_poly.type
_entity_poly.pdbx_seq_one_letter_code
_entity_poly.pdbx_strand_id
1 'polypeptide(L)'
;MPEEKEYQLELPEEAVRKLEEYAKKTGQSEDQVVEYILYEFLEKQYRIIEKKAAELNKPVGELMTAQFLKILDLLDGNVIN
;
A
#
# COMPACT_ATOMS: atom_id res chain seq x y z
N MET A 1 3.76 16.95 18.54
CA MET A 1 3.66 15.49 18.36
C MET A 1 3.14 15.27 16.96
N PRO A 2 3.81 14.50 16.08
CA PRO A 2 3.14 14.08 14.87
C PRO A 2 1.96 13.22 15.33
N GLU A 3 0.73 13.67 15.04
CA GLU A 3 -0.43 12.81 15.17
C GLU A 3 -0.14 11.58 14.31
N GLU A 4 0.01 10.41 14.94
CA GLU A 4 0.03 9.13 14.24
C GLU A 4 -1.33 9.03 13.56
N LYS A 5 -1.40 9.45 12.30
CA LYS A 5 -2.60 9.30 11.47
C LYS A 5 -2.79 7.80 11.33
N GLU A 6 -3.78 7.24 12.02
CA GLU A 6 -4.23 5.88 11.77
C GLU A 6 -4.74 5.80 10.33
N TYR A 7 -3.99 5.12 9.46
CA TYR A 7 -4.34 4.96 8.07
C TYR A 7 -5.34 3.81 7.94
N GLN A 8 -6.61 4.10 7.68
CA GLN A 8 -7.55 3.07 7.24
C GLN A 8 -7.36 2.84 5.74
N LEU A 9 -6.58 1.82 5.39
CA LEU A 9 -6.54 1.29 4.04
C LEU A 9 -7.63 0.23 3.88
N GLU A 10 -8.55 0.45 2.96
CA GLU A 10 -9.51 -0.57 2.56
C GLU A 10 -8.91 -1.38 1.42
N LEU A 11 -8.41 -2.58 1.76
CA LEU A 11 -7.86 -3.49 0.76
C LEU A 11 -9.01 -4.24 0.07
N PRO A 12 -9.22 -4.07 -1.25
CA PRO A 12 -10.17 -4.89 -1.98
C PRO A 12 -9.70 -6.35 -2.01
N GLU A 13 -10.60 -7.28 -2.30
CA GLU A 13 -10.33 -8.73 -2.33
C GLU A 13 -9.11 -9.09 -3.19
N GLU A 14 -8.93 -8.40 -4.33
CA GLU A 14 -7.75 -8.57 -5.18
C GLU A 14 -6.44 -8.21 -4.46
N ALA A 15 -6.43 -7.12 -3.70
CA ALA A 15 -5.25 -6.68 -2.96
C ALA A 15 -4.90 -7.65 -1.84
N VAL A 16 -5.91 -8.18 -1.13
CA VAL A 16 -5.72 -9.22 -0.11
C VAL A 16 -5.12 -10.47 -0.73
N ARG A 17 -5.66 -10.95 -1.85
CA ARG A 17 -5.13 -12.13 -2.54
C ARG A 17 -3.67 -11.94 -2.97
N LYS A 18 -3.33 -10.80 -3.58
CA LYS A 18 -1.94 -10.53 -3.99
C LYS A 18 -1.00 -10.41 -2.78
N LEU A 19 -1.50 -9.86 -1.67
CA LEU A 19 -0.75 -9.70 -0.44
C LEU A 19 -0.41 -11.08 0.15
N GLU A 20 -1.41 -11.96 0.24
CA GLU A 20 -1.23 -13.35 0.66
C GLU A 20 -0.20 -14.09 -0.20
N GLU A 21 -0.30 -13.96 -1.53
CA GLU A 21 0.62 -14.61 -2.47
C GLU A 21 2.06 -14.12 -2.28
N TYR A 22 2.27 -12.82 -2.19
CA TYR A 22 3.59 -12.24 -1.97
C TYR A 22 4.16 -12.65 -0.61
N ALA A 23 3.37 -12.54 0.45
CA ALA A 23 3.76 -12.94 1.80
C ALA A 23 4.21 -14.42 1.85
N LYS A 24 3.46 -15.31 1.19
CA LYS A 24 3.83 -16.73 1.04
C LYS A 24 5.15 -16.92 0.28
N LYS A 25 5.37 -16.16 -0.81
CA LYS A 25 6.62 -16.25 -1.61
C LYS A 25 7.85 -15.78 -0.83
N THR A 26 7.72 -14.72 -0.02
CA THR A 26 8.85 -14.15 0.73
C THR A 26 9.03 -14.75 2.12
N GLY A 27 8.12 -15.62 2.57
CA GLY A 27 8.13 -16.19 3.91
C GLY A 27 7.81 -15.16 5.00
N GLN A 28 7.13 -14.07 4.65
CA GLN A 28 6.68 -13.02 5.57
C GLN A 28 5.20 -13.20 5.91
N SER A 29 4.74 -12.58 6.98
CA SER A 29 3.30 -12.41 7.25
C SER A 29 2.71 -11.26 6.43
N GLU A 30 1.41 -11.30 6.20
CA GLU A 30 0.67 -10.22 5.52
C GLU A 30 0.88 -8.88 6.21
N ASP A 31 0.80 -8.84 7.55
CA ASP A 31 1.03 -7.64 8.35
C ASP A 31 2.42 -7.04 8.12
N GLN A 32 3.47 -7.88 8.11
CA GLN A 32 4.84 -7.41 7.83
C GLN A 32 4.98 -6.81 6.43
N VAL A 33 4.29 -7.38 5.44
CA VAL A 33 4.30 -6.84 4.07
C VAL A 33 3.54 -5.52 4.00
N VAL A 34 2.38 -5.43 4.67
CA VAL A 34 1.58 -4.20 4.75
C VAL A 34 2.38 -3.09 5.41
N GLU A 35 2.95 -3.35 6.59
CA GLU A 35 3.79 -2.39 7.32
C GLU A 35 4.97 -1.94 6.45
N TYR A 36 5.67 -2.88 5.81
CA TYR A 36 6.77 -2.57 4.92
C TYR A 36 6.34 -1.63 3.78
N ILE A 37 5.23 -1.93 3.11
CA ILE A 37 4.71 -1.09 2.02
C ILE A 37 4.31 0.31 2.53
N LEU A 38 3.65 0.36 3.69
CA LEU A 38 3.23 1.62 4.30
C LEU A 38 4.42 2.52 4.63
N TYR A 39 5.36 2.01 5.43
CA TYR A 39 6.50 2.78 5.91
C TYR A 39 7.50 3.12 4.80
N GLU A 40 7.84 2.17 3.93
CA GLU A 40 8.91 2.41 2.96
C GLU A 40 8.46 3.20 1.74
N PHE A 41 7.17 3.13 1.39
CA PHE A 41 6.68 3.69 0.14
C PHE A 41 5.56 4.71 0.33
N LEU A 42 4.49 4.34 1.06
CA LEU A 42 3.26 5.13 1.06
C LEU A 42 3.33 6.36 1.98
N GLU A 43 3.95 6.27 3.16
CA GLU A 43 4.14 7.42 4.05
C GLU A 43 4.90 8.56 3.36
N LYS A 44 5.96 8.22 2.61
CA LYS A 44 6.76 9.19 1.84
C LYS A 44 5.94 9.86 0.73
N GLN A 45 4.90 9.20 0.24
CA GLN A 45 4.04 9.68 -0.85
C GLN A 45 2.75 10.33 -0.37
N TYR A 46 2.40 10.22 0.91
CA TYR A 46 1.10 10.61 1.44
C TYR A 46 0.70 12.03 1.04
N ARG A 47 1.57 13.04 1.25
CA ARG A 47 1.26 14.44 0.92
C ARG A 47 0.97 14.65 -0.57
N ILE A 48 1.63 13.89 -1.44
CA ILE A 48 1.42 13.95 -2.88
C ILE A 48 0.08 13.29 -3.22
N ILE A 49 -0.22 12.15 -2.61
CA ILE A 49 -1.48 11.42 -2.79
C ILE A 49 -2.66 12.25 -2.29
N GLU A 50 -2.55 12.89 -1.12
CA GLU A 50 -3.56 13.77 -0.54
C GLU A 50 -3.86 14.97 -1.45
N LYS A 51 -2.81 15.64 -1.95
CA LYS A 51 -2.97 16.72 -2.93
C LYS A 51 -3.70 16.25 -4.19
N LYS A 52 -3.30 15.09 -4.73
CA LYS A 52 -3.88 14.54 -5.95
C LYS A 52 -5.32 14.04 -5.76
N ALA A 53 -5.64 13.52 -4.59
CA ALA A 53 -7.00 13.14 -4.20
C ALA A 53 -7.92 14.37 -4.22
N ALA A 54 -7.46 15.49 -3.65
CA ALA A 54 -8.19 16.76 -3.69
C ALA A 54 -8.37 17.29 -5.12
N GLU A 55 -7.32 17.27 -5.95
CA GLU A 55 -7.39 17.69 -7.36
C GLU A 55 -8.38 16.85 -8.19
N LEU A 56 -8.46 15.55 -7.91
CA LEU A 56 -9.33 14.60 -8.61
C LEU A 56 -10.73 14.47 -7.99
N ASN A 57 -10.99 15.16 -6.88
CA ASN A 57 -12.20 14.99 -6.06
C ASN A 57 -12.48 13.52 -5.71
N LYS A 58 -11.45 12.81 -5.26
CA LYS A 58 -11.50 11.39 -4.86
C LYS A 58 -11.08 11.20 -3.40
N PRO A 59 -11.53 10.13 -2.72
CA PRO A 59 -11.03 9.78 -1.39
C PRO A 59 -9.52 9.47 -1.41
N VAL A 60 -8.78 9.96 -0.41
CA VAL A 60 -7.34 9.65 -0.24
C VAL A 60 -7.11 8.15 -0.17
N GLY A 61 -7.98 7.43 0.56
CA GLY A 61 -7.93 5.96 0.69
C GLY A 61 -8.01 5.21 -0.65
N GLU A 62 -8.78 5.71 -1.61
CA GLU A 62 -8.87 5.10 -2.95
C GLU A 62 -7.52 5.18 -3.68
N LEU A 63 -6.87 6.34 -3.63
CA LEU A 63 -5.56 6.53 -4.26
C LEU A 63 -4.44 5.81 -3.51
N MET A 64 -4.51 5.75 -2.18
CA MET A 64 -3.58 4.98 -1.35
C MET A 64 -3.66 3.49 -1.67
N THR A 65 -4.86 2.95 -1.79
CA THR A 65 -5.11 1.54 -2.16
C THR A 65 -4.62 1.23 -3.57
N ALA A 66 -4.89 2.12 -4.53
CA ALA A 66 -4.37 1.96 -5.89
C ALA A 66 -2.83 2.00 -5.93
N GLN A 67 -2.20 2.82 -5.08
CA GLN A 67 -0.75 2.88 -4.99
C GLN A 67 -0.16 1.66 -4.28
N PHE A 68 -0.83 1.15 -3.23
CA PHE A 68 -0.47 -0.09 -2.55
C PHE A 68 -0.41 -1.26 -3.53
N LEU A 69 -1.45 -1.45 -4.33
CA LEU A 69 -1.52 -2.50 -5.36
C LEU A 69 -0.37 -2.42 -6.37
N LYS A 70 -0.04 -1.21 -6.84
CA LYS A 70 1.08 -1.00 -7.76
C LYS A 70 2.42 -1.35 -7.13
N ILE A 71 2.62 -1.00 -5.86
CA ILE A 71 3.86 -1.33 -5.14
C ILE A 71 3.95 -2.84 -4.97
N LEU A 72 2.86 -3.50 -4.58
CA LEU A 72 2.81 -4.93 -4.41
C LEU A 72 3.10 -5.68 -5.74
N ASP A 73 2.55 -5.21 -6.86
CA ASP A 73 2.85 -5.74 -8.19
C ASP A 73 4.33 -5.56 -8.58
N LEU A 74 4.92 -4.40 -8.24
CA LEU A 74 6.35 -4.14 -8.47
C LEU A 74 7.23 -5.05 -7.61
N LEU A 75 6.87 -5.24 -6.35
CA LEU A 75 7.60 -6.13 -5.45
C LEU A 75 7.51 -7.58 -5.92
N ASP A 76 6.31 -8.05 -6.27
CA ASP A 76 6.12 -9.42 -6.77
C ASP A 76 6.86 -9.68 -8.09
N GLY A 77 6.88 -8.70 -9.00
CA GLY A 77 7.67 -8.78 -10.22
C GLY A 77 9.19 -8.82 -10.00
N ASN A 78 9.68 -8.33 -8.86
CA ASN A 78 11.10 -8.32 -8.50
C ASN A 78 11.54 -9.56 -7.68
N VAL A 79 10.59 -10.38 -7.21
CA VAL A 79 10.89 -11.64 -6.47
C VAL A 79 11.41 -12.76 -7.40
N ILE A 80 11.41 -12.54 -8.72
CA ILE A 80 12.07 -13.45 -9.67
C ILE A 80 13.56 -13.12 -9.76
N ASN A 81 14.37 -13.75 -8.91
CA ASN A 81 15.79 -14.10 -9.14
C ASN A 81 16.27 -15.14 -8.12
#